data_AF-A0A8C8ZYE1-F1
#
_entry.id   AF-A0A8C8ZYE1-F1
#
_cell.length_a   1.000
_cell.length_b   1.000
_cell.length_c   1.000
_cell.angle_alpha   90.00
_cell.angle_beta   90.00
_cell.angle_gamma   90.00
#
_symmetry.space_group_name_H-M   'P 1'
#
loop_
_entity.id
_entity.type
_entity.pdbx_description
1 polymer ?
#
loop_
_entity_poly.entity_id
_entity_poly.type
_entity_poly.pdbx_seq_one_letter_code
_entity_poly.pdbx_strand_id
1 'polypeptide(L)'
;MGTKGHTEVIVPHLTESYNSHRDPPEEEIPFCTLKSFPATIEHTIQWARDKFESSFSHKPSLFNKFWQNYPSAEEVLQKIQSGHSLEGCFQVIKLLSRRPRNWSQCIELARLKFEKYFNHKALQLLHCFPLDIRLKDGSLFWQSPKRPPSPIKFDLNEPLVKTLELTSHSVLQSNETARKPDHVPISSEDERNAVFQLEKAILSNEATKSDLQMAVLSFEKDDDRNGHIDFITAASNLRAKMYNIEPADRFKTKRIAGKIIPAIATSTAAVSGLVALEMIKVTGGYPFEAYKNCFLNLAIPIIVFTETSEVRKTKIRNGISFTIWDRWTIHGKEDFTLLDFINAVKEKYGIEPTMVVQGVKMLYVPVMPGHAKRLKLTMHKLVKPSAEKKYVDLTVSFAPDTDGDEDLPGPPVRYYFTHDTD
;
A
#
# COMPACT_ATOMS: atom_id res chain seq x y z
N MET A 1 -6.35 -19.60 -7.23
CA MET A 1 -5.36 -19.81 -6.16
C MET A 1 -5.19 -21.31 -5.92
N GLY A 2 -4.05 -21.87 -6.28
CA GLY A 2 -3.79 -23.31 -6.22
C GLY A 2 -4.83 -24.07 -7.04
N THR A 3 -5.52 -25.01 -6.40
CA THR A 3 -6.60 -25.82 -7.01
C THR A 3 -7.93 -25.10 -7.16
N LYS A 4 -8.08 -23.91 -6.55
CA LYS A 4 -9.30 -23.11 -6.58
C LYS A 4 -9.26 -22.12 -7.75
N GLY A 5 -10.40 -21.94 -8.40
CA GLY A 5 -10.61 -20.96 -9.46
C GLY A 5 -12.04 -20.45 -9.45
N HIS A 6 -12.28 -19.33 -10.12
CA HIS A 6 -13.62 -18.86 -10.44
C HIS A 6 -13.63 -18.19 -11.80
N THR A 7 -14.81 -18.12 -12.42
CA THR A 7 -15.09 -17.31 -13.61
C THR A 7 -16.32 -16.47 -13.35
N GLU A 8 -16.25 -15.22 -13.76
CA GLU A 8 -17.36 -14.29 -13.70
C GLU A 8 -17.57 -13.66 -15.08
N VAL A 9 -18.82 -13.60 -15.53
CA VAL A 9 -19.18 -13.02 -16.82
C VAL A 9 -19.88 -11.70 -16.59
N ILE A 10 -19.35 -10.65 -17.25
CA ILE A 10 -19.79 -9.27 -17.09
C ILE A 10 -20.20 -8.76 -18.46
N VAL A 11 -21.50 -8.49 -18.62
CA VAL A 11 -22.11 -8.03 -19.87
C VAL A 11 -22.73 -6.64 -19.66
N PRO A 12 -22.31 -5.62 -20.43
CA PRO A 12 -22.85 -4.27 -20.30
C PRO A 12 -24.38 -4.22 -20.39
N HIS A 13 -24.98 -3.36 -19.56
CA HIS A 13 -26.43 -3.15 -19.43
C HIS A 13 -27.24 -4.39 -18.98
N LEU A 14 -26.57 -5.50 -18.67
CA LEU A 14 -27.22 -6.76 -18.32
C LEU A 14 -26.82 -7.26 -16.93
N THR A 15 -25.53 -7.41 -16.67
CA THR A 15 -25.03 -7.91 -15.39
C THR A 15 -24.49 -6.79 -14.50
N GLU A 16 -24.30 -7.06 -13.22
CA GLU A 16 -23.45 -6.23 -12.38
C GLU A 16 -21.98 -6.21 -12.86
N SER A 17 -21.18 -5.29 -12.30
CA SER A 17 -19.74 -5.23 -12.55
C SER A 17 -18.98 -6.01 -11.48
N TYR A 18 -17.73 -6.37 -11.76
CA TYR A 18 -16.83 -7.01 -10.78
C TYR A 18 -16.78 -6.25 -9.44
N ASN A 19 -16.79 -4.91 -9.49
CA ASN A 19 -16.69 -4.05 -8.31
C ASN A 19 -18.02 -3.91 -7.52
N SER A 20 -19.12 -4.49 -8.01
CA SER A 20 -20.39 -4.49 -7.28
C SER A 20 -20.31 -5.39 -6.04
N HIS A 21 -19.44 -6.40 -6.08
CA HIS A 21 -19.12 -7.23 -4.93
C HIS A 21 -17.73 -6.86 -4.39
N ARG A 22 -17.60 -6.85 -3.06
CA ARG A 22 -16.32 -6.59 -2.40
C ARG A 22 -15.70 -7.90 -1.97
N ASP A 23 -14.52 -8.19 -2.52
CA ASP A 23 -13.68 -9.25 -2.00
C ASP A 23 -13.26 -8.94 -0.55
N PRO A 24 -13.06 -9.97 0.30
CA PRO A 24 -12.51 -9.77 1.63
C PRO A 24 -11.16 -9.04 1.54
N PRO A 25 -10.97 -7.93 2.28
CA PRO A 25 -9.68 -7.25 2.29
C PRO A 25 -8.59 -8.17 2.86
N GLU A 26 -7.34 -7.98 2.42
CA GLU A 26 -6.21 -8.65 3.07
C GLU A 26 -6.14 -8.23 4.55
N GLU A 27 -6.05 -9.20 5.46
CA GLU A 27 -5.87 -8.93 6.88
C GLU A 27 -4.44 -8.41 7.13
N GLU A 28 -4.30 -7.13 7.48
CA GLU A 28 -3.03 -6.56 7.89
C GLU A 28 -2.71 -6.93 9.35
N ILE A 29 -1.50 -7.43 9.59
CA ILE A 29 -1.05 -7.76 10.94
C ILE A 29 -0.86 -6.46 11.74
N PRO A 30 -1.49 -6.30 12.92
CA PRO A 30 -1.34 -5.09 13.71
C PRO A 30 0.12 -4.80 14.06
N PHE A 31 0.52 -3.53 13.95
CA PHE A 31 1.91 -3.11 14.19
C PHE A 31 2.44 -3.52 15.58
N CYS A 32 1.59 -3.50 16.61
CA CYS A 32 1.96 -3.94 17.96
C CYS A 32 2.33 -5.42 18.01
N THR A 33 1.63 -6.26 17.24
CA THR A 33 1.89 -7.69 17.09
C THR A 33 3.25 -7.92 16.44
N LEU A 34 3.53 -7.25 15.31
CA LEU A 34 4.84 -7.34 14.65
C LEU A 34 5.98 -6.84 15.55
N LYS A 35 5.77 -5.71 16.24
CA LYS A 35 6.81 -5.06 17.04
C LYS A 35 7.12 -5.79 18.35
N SER A 36 6.11 -6.26 19.07
CA SER A 36 6.27 -6.67 20.47
C SER A 36 5.64 -8.03 20.82
N PHE A 37 4.57 -8.45 20.14
CA PHE A 37 3.79 -9.62 20.57
C PHE A 37 3.47 -10.56 19.40
N PRO A 38 4.47 -11.12 18.71
CA PRO A 38 4.22 -12.13 17.70
C PRO A 38 3.64 -13.39 18.37
N ALA A 39 2.76 -14.09 17.64
CA ALA A 39 2.06 -15.28 18.13
C ALA A 39 2.19 -16.43 17.14
N THR A 40 2.39 -16.13 15.85
CA THR A 40 2.58 -17.10 14.78
C THR A 40 3.88 -16.82 14.03
N ILE A 41 4.30 -17.79 13.22
CA ILE A 41 5.51 -17.71 12.41
C ILE A 41 5.39 -16.62 11.34
N GLU A 42 4.19 -16.41 10.79
CA GLU A 42 3.86 -15.34 9.83
C GLU A 42 4.21 -13.96 10.40
N HIS A 43 3.91 -13.70 11.68
CA HIS A 43 4.25 -12.43 12.33
C HIS A 43 5.77 -12.21 12.39
N THR A 44 6.53 -13.27 12.68
CA THR A 44 7.99 -13.18 12.77
C THR A 44 8.66 -13.09 11.40
N ILE A 45 8.09 -13.73 10.37
CA ILE A 45 8.54 -13.62 8.98
C ILE A 45 8.28 -12.22 8.44
N GLN A 46 7.10 -11.66 8.66
CA GLN A 46 6.80 -10.28 8.26
C GLN A 46 7.72 -9.29 8.98
N TRP A 47 7.95 -9.46 10.29
CA TRP A 47 8.92 -8.65 11.02
C TRP A 47 10.33 -8.74 10.42
N ALA A 48 10.79 -9.95 10.06
CA ALA A 48 12.11 -10.15 9.48
C ALA A 48 12.23 -9.52 8.09
N ARG A 49 11.16 -9.61 7.27
CA ARG A 49 11.07 -8.91 5.98
C ARG A 49 11.14 -7.39 6.16
N ASP A 50 10.40 -6.83 7.10
CA ASP A 50 10.46 -5.38 7.39
C ASP A 50 11.87 -4.95 7.81
N LYS A 51 12.58 -5.79 8.58
CA LYS A 51 13.98 -5.53 8.98
C LYS A 51 14.95 -5.59 7.82
N PHE A 52 14.74 -6.51 6.88
CA PHE A 52 15.48 -6.58 5.64
C PHE A 52 15.27 -5.29 4.83
N GLU A 53 14.02 -4.96 4.47
CA GLU A 53 13.70 -3.78 3.65
C GLU A 53 14.17 -2.47 4.30
N SER A 54 13.96 -2.31 5.61
CA SER A 54 14.45 -1.16 6.39
C SER A 54 15.97 -1.00 6.29
N SER A 55 16.72 -2.09 6.37
CA SER A 55 18.19 -2.04 6.46
C SER A 55 18.87 -1.90 5.11
N PHE A 56 18.30 -2.52 4.08
CA PHE A 56 18.94 -2.73 2.78
C PHE A 56 18.31 -1.96 1.63
N SER A 57 17.07 -1.50 1.78
CA SER A 57 16.36 -0.73 0.76
C SER A 57 16.07 0.69 1.23
N HIS A 58 15.27 0.85 2.29
CA HIS A 58 14.75 2.15 2.72
C HIS A 58 15.86 3.10 3.19
N LYS A 59 16.76 2.64 4.06
CA LYS A 59 17.85 3.50 4.58
C LYS A 59 18.87 3.88 3.51
N PRO A 60 19.39 2.95 2.68
CA PRO A 60 20.24 3.32 1.54
C PRO A 60 19.54 4.29 0.57
N SER A 61 18.24 4.12 0.33
CA SER A 61 17.48 5.02 -0.54
C SER A 61 17.34 6.43 0.05
N LEU A 62 17.05 6.53 1.35
CA LEU A 62 17.01 7.81 2.07
C LEU A 62 18.38 8.49 2.05
N PHE A 63 19.44 7.73 2.32
CA PHE A 63 20.83 8.20 2.29
C PHE A 63 21.20 8.77 0.91
N ASN A 64 20.92 8.03 -0.15
CA ASN A 64 21.21 8.46 -1.52
C ASN A 64 20.39 9.70 -1.92
N LYS A 65 19.10 9.75 -1.58
CA LYS A 65 18.24 10.91 -1.87
C LYS A 65 18.76 12.18 -1.19
N PHE A 66 19.25 12.08 0.04
CA PHE A 66 19.83 13.21 0.75
C PHE A 66 21.09 13.74 0.06
N TRP A 67 22.05 12.87 -0.24
CA TRP A 67 23.31 13.27 -0.87
C TRP A 67 23.18 13.63 -2.36
N GLN A 68 22.08 13.25 -3.03
CA GLN A 68 21.72 13.78 -4.34
C GLN A 68 21.32 15.27 -4.27
N ASN A 69 20.63 15.67 -3.21
CA ASN A 69 20.23 17.06 -2.98
C ASN A 69 21.36 17.92 -2.40
N TYR A 70 22.28 17.30 -1.66
CA TYR A 70 23.42 17.96 -1.02
C TYR A 70 24.72 17.22 -1.35
N PRO A 71 25.39 17.52 -2.46
CA PRO A 71 26.50 16.69 -2.95
C PRO A 71 27.83 16.81 -2.19
N SER A 72 27.97 17.79 -1.28
CA SER A 72 29.18 18.01 -0.47
C SER A 72 28.89 17.93 1.03
N ALA A 73 29.70 17.17 1.75
CA ALA A 73 29.66 17.05 3.20
C ALA A 73 30.03 18.36 3.90
N GLU A 74 30.95 19.14 3.31
CA GLU A 74 31.38 20.45 3.79
C GLU A 74 30.25 21.48 3.70
N GLU A 75 29.50 21.50 2.58
CA GLU A 75 28.32 22.37 2.43
C GLU A 75 27.24 22.02 3.47
N VAL A 76 27.03 20.74 3.72
CA VAL A 76 26.09 20.26 4.75
C VAL A 76 26.55 20.71 6.14
N LEU A 77 27.83 20.57 6.46
CA LEU A 77 28.41 21.02 7.73
C LEU A 77 28.21 22.52 7.95
N GLN A 78 28.50 23.36 6.94
CA GLN A 78 28.30 24.81 7.00
C GLN A 78 26.83 25.20 7.19
N LYS A 79 25.90 24.53 6.49
CA LYS A 79 24.46 24.79 6.63
C LYS A 79 23.97 24.46 8.04
N ILE A 80 24.43 23.35 8.64
CA ILE A 80 24.05 22.98 10.01
C ILE A 80 24.64 23.99 11.01
N GLN A 81 25.92 24.36 10.86
CA GLN A 81 26.58 25.33 11.74
C GLN A 81 25.95 26.73 11.69
N SER A 82 25.38 27.10 10.53
CA SER A 82 24.62 28.35 10.36
C SER A 82 23.16 28.29 10.84
N GLY A 83 22.75 27.18 11.46
CA GLY A 83 21.43 27.01 12.06
C GLY A 83 20.33 26.57 11.10
N HIS A 84 20.68 26.14 9.88
CA HIS A 84 19.68 25.58 8.95
C HIS A 84 19.31 24.15 9.36
N SER A 85 18.01 23.89 9.50
CA SER A 85 17.50 22.54 9.69
C SER A 85 17.40 21.82 8.34
N LEU A 86 18.15 20.73 8.20
CA LEU A 86 18.14 19.87 7.01
C LEU A 86 17.39 18.58 7.34
N GLU A 87 16.26 18.35 6.68
CA GLU A 87 15.43 17.18 6.92
C GLU A 87 16.22 15.88 6.67
N GLY A 88 16.18 14.95 7.62
CA GLY A 88 16.87 13.65 7.51
C GLY A 88 18.39 13.70 7.76
N CYS A 89 19.00 14.89 7.91
CA CYS A 89 20.45 15.06 8.01
C CYS A 89 21.09 14.24 9.15
N PHE A 90 20.52 14.31 10.36
CA PHE A 90 21.02 13.57 11.52
C PHE A 90 21.05 12.05 11.31
N GLN A 91 20.03 11.53 10.60
CA GLN A 91 19.96 10.10 10.29
C GLN A 91 21.05 9.71 9.29
N VAL A 92 21.26 10.54 8.26
CA VAL A 92 22.24 10.31 7.21
C VAL A 92 23.68 10.42 7.73
N ILE A 93 23.99 11.42 8.56
CA ILE A 93 25.31 11.56 9.21
C ILE A 93 25.58 10.34 10.09
N LYS A 94 24.60 9.92 10.91
CA LYS A 94 24.74 8.73 11.75
C LYS A 94 24.97 7.45 10.95
N LEU A 95 24.39 7.36 9.75
CA LEU A 95 24.63 6.25 8.82
C LEU A 95 26.04 6.30 8.25
N LEU A 96 26.51 7.49 7.85
CA LEU A 96 27.86 7.71 7.33
C LEU A 96 28.93 7.32 8.35
N SER A 97 28.84 7.84 9.59
CA SER A 97 29.86 7.63 10.62
C SER A 97 29.91 6.21 11.18
N ARG A 98 28.87 5.40 10.94
CA ARG A 98 28.81 3.98 11.36
C ARG A 98 28.89 3.02 10.18
N ARG A 99 29.28 3.51 9.01
CA ARG A 99 29.42 2.71 7.80
C ARG A 99 30.60 1.74 7.99
N PRO A 100 30.40 0.43 7.80
CA PRO A 100 31.50 -0.51 7.81
C PRO A 100 32.40 -0.28 6.59
N ARG A 101 33.72 -0.28 6.83
CA ARG A 101 34.78 -0.10 5.82
C ARG A 101 35.38 -1.42 5.34
N ASN A 102 35.22 -2.48 6.13
CA ASN A 102 35.74 -3.79 5.84
C ASN A 102 34.78 -4.87 6.36
N TRP A 103 35.07 -6.10 5.96
CA TRP A 103 34.26 -7.27 6.28
C TRP A 103 34.12 -7.53 7.79
N SER A 104 35.20 -7.38 8.55
CA SER A 104 35.17 -7.59 10.00
C SER A 104 34.19 -6.64 10.70
N GLN A 105 34.10 -5.39 10.25
CA GLN A 105 33.14 -4.41 10.77
C GLN A 105 31.69 -4.75 10.38
N CYS A 106 31.46 -5.41 9.23
CA CYS A 106 30.13 -5.92 8.90
C CYS A 106 29.68 -7.02 9.87
N ILE A 107 30.58 -7.94 10.24
CA ILE A 107 30.30 -8.99 11.23
C ILE A 107 30.03 -8.37 12.60
N GLU A 108 30.84 -7.42 13.04
CA GLU A 108 30.62 -6.72 14.30
C GLU A 108 29.25 -6.04 14.32
N LEU A 109 28.87 -5.36 13.24
CA LEU A 109 27.56 -4.75 13.11
C LEU A 109 26.44 -5.80 13.21
N ALA A 110 26.55 -6.92 12.50
CA ALA A 110 25.58 -8.02 12.55
C ALA A 110 25.46 -8.60 13.98
N ARG A 111 26.58 -8.79 14.68
CA ARG A 111 26.61 -9.25 16.08
C ARG A 111 25.93 -8.26 17.02
N LEU A 112 26.14 -6.96 16.83
CA LEU A 112 25.45 -5.90 17.59
C LEU A 112 23.95 -5.88 17.29
N LYS A 113 23.54 -6.13 16.03
CA LYS A 113 22.13 -6.28 15.66
C LYS A 113 21.50 -7.48 16.34
N PHE A 114 22.19 -8.61 16.36
CA PHE A 114 21.73 -9.81 17.04
C PHE A 114 21.42 -9.51 18.51
N GLU A 115 22.39 -8.94 19.23
CA GLU A 115 22.21 -8.59 20.65
C GLU A 115 21.03 -7.65 20.84
N LYS A 116 20.94 -6.62 19.98
CA LYS A 116 19.87 -5.64 20.04
C LYS A 116 18.49 -6.29 19.87
N TYR A 117 18.28 -7.11 18.85
CA TYR A 117 16.94 -7.60 18.50
C TYR A 117 16.50 -8.83 19.28
N PHE A 118 17.43 -9.72 19.61
CA PHE A 118 17.12 -11.02 20.20
C PHE A 118 17.46 -11.11 21.69
N ASN A 119 18.18 -10.13 22.24
CA ASN A 119 18.50 -10.07 23.67
C ASN A 119 17.97 -8.79 24.32
N HIS A 120 18.56 -7.63 24.02
CA HIS A 120 18.23 -6.35 24.69
C HIS A 120 16.75 -5.97 24.53
N LYS A 121 16.15 -6.25 23.37
CA LYS A 121 14.72 -5.99 23.15
C LYS A 121 13.81 -6.88 23.99
N ALA A 122 14.17 -8.14 24.20
CA ALA A 122 13.45 -9.03 25.09
C ALA A 122 13.58 -8.57 26.55
N LEU A 123 14.80 -8.28 27.00
CA LEU A 123 15.06 -7.74 28.34
C LEU A 123 14.30 -6.44 28.59
N GLN A 124 14.32 -5.50 27.63
CA GLN A 124 13.57 -4.25 27.73
C GLN A 124 12.06 -4.50 27.85
N LEU A 125 11.52 -5.47 27.09
CA LEU A 125 10.09 -5.79 27.14
C LEU A 125 9.71 -6.42 28.48
N LEU A 126 10.52 -7.35 29.00
CA LEU A 126 10.33 -7.97 30.31
C LEU A 126 10.48 -6.98 31.47
N HIS A 127 11.36 -6.00 31.33
CA HIS A 127 11.48 -4.91 32.30
C HIS A 127 10.22 -4.03 32.33
N CYS A 128 9.65 -3.72 31.16
CA CYS A 128 8.40 -2.95 31.07
C CYS A 128 7.17 -3.77 31.50
N PHE A 129 7.18 -5.08 31.28
CA PHE A 129 6.08 -6.00 31.59
C PHE A 129 6.64 -7.26 32.28
N PRO A 130 6.87 -7.21 33.60
CA PRO A 130 7.32 -8.37 34.39
C PRO A 130 6.39 -9.59 34.23
N LEU A 131 6.91 -10.79 34.46
CA LEU A 131 6.15 -12.04 34.21
C LEU A 131 4.90 -12.17 35.08
N ASP A 132 4.94 -11.58 36.26
CA ASP A 132 3.89 -11.56 37.28
C ASP A 132 2.91 -10.39 37.15
N ILE A 133 3.09 -9.51 36.16
CA ILE A 133 2.22 -8.34 35.98
C ILE A 133 0.79 -8.76 35.66
N ARG A 134 -0.16 -8.22 36.44
CA ARG A 134 -1.60 -8.49 36.31
C ARG A 134 -2.35 -7.28 35.75
N LEU A 135 -3.40 -7.57 35.00
CA LEU A 135 -4.35 -6.58 34.51
C LEU A 135 -5.35 -6.21 35.63
N LYS A 136 -6.15 -5.16 35.39
CA LYS A 136 -7.15 -4.67 36.37
C LYS A 136 -8.20 -5.71 36.75
N ASP A 137 -8.44 -6.69 35.88
CA ASP A 137 -9.35 -7.81 36.08
C ASP A 137 -8.73 -8.99 36.86
N GLY A 138 -7.46 -8.88 37.26
CA GLY A 138 -6.72 -9.92 37.98
C GLY A 138 -6.05 -10.98 37.10
N SER A 139 -6.30 -10.97 35.78
CA SER A 139 -5.66 -11.87 34.81
C SER A 139 -4.20 -11.51 34.56
N LEU A 140 -3.39 -12.46 34.10
CA LEU A 140 -1.98 -12.22 33.78
C LEU A 140 -1.88 -11.46 32.45
N PHE A 141 -0.97 -10.49 32.37
CA PHE A 141 -0.68 -9.81 31.11
C PHE A 141 -0.13 -10.77 30.06
N TRP A 142 0.74 -11.69 30.48
CA TRP A 142 1.32 -12.76 29.65
C TRP A 142 0.39 -13.96 29.61
N GLN A 143 -0.63 -13.87 28.78
CA GLN A 143 -1.55 -14.96 28.47
C GLN A 143 -1.81 -15.01 26.98
N SER A 144 -2.20 -16.18 26.47
CA SER A 144 -2.48 -16.39 25.04
C SER A 144 -3.39 -15.28 24.49
N PRO A 145 -3.02 -14.61 23.38
CA PRO A 145 -1.95 -14.95 22.43
C PRO A 145 -0.56 -14.37 22.76
N LYS A 146 -0.40 -13.59 23.83
CA LYS A 146 0.86 -12.92 24.20
C LYS A 146 1.80 -13.89 24.92
N ARG A 147 2.94 -14.18 24.31
CA ARG A 147 3.98 -15.04 24.89
C ARG A 147 5.11 -14.17 25.45
N PRO A 148 5.59 -14.42 26.68
CA PRO A 148 6.74 -13.70 27.21
C PRO A 148 8.00 -14.08 26.40
N PRO A 149 8.82 -13.11 25.97
CA PRO A 149 10.05 -13.43 25.25
C PRO A 149 11.11 -14.01 26.19
N SER A 150 11.96 -14.88 25.67
CA SER A 150 13.16 -15.41 26.31
C SER A 150 14.39 -14.82 25.62
N PRO A 151 15.18 -13.95 26.28
CA PRO A 151 16.39 -13.37 25.70
C PRO A 151 17.35 -14.44 25.20
N ILE A 152 17.80 -14.31 23.95
CA ILE A 152 18.72 -15.27 23.33
C ILE A 152 20.16 -14.85 23.61
N LYS A 153 20.96 -15.78 24.15
CA LYS A 153 22.42 -15.63 24.24
C LYS A 153 23.04 -16.07 22.91
N PHE A 154 24.02 -15.32 22.45
CA PHE A 154 24.72 -15.63 21.20
C PHE A 154 25.59 -16.88 21.37
N ASP A 155 25.49 -17.80 20.41
CA ASP A 155 26.30 -19.01 20.31
C ASP A 155 26.66 -19.26 18.84
N LEU A 156 27.95 -19.40 18.53
CA LEU A 156 28.47 -19.64 17.18
C LEU A 156 28.12 -21.03 16.64
N ASN A 157 27.84 -21.98 17.54
CA ASN A 157 27.50 -23.35 17.14
C ASN A 157 26.04 -23.50 16.73
N GLU A 158 25.21 -22.49 16.97
CA GLU A 158 23.81 -22.48 16.55
C GLU A 158 23.69 -22.25 15.03
N PRO A 159 23.09 -23.18 14.26
CA PRO A 159 23.00 -23.08 12.80
C PRO A 159 22.37 -21.78 12.30
N LEU A 160 21.35 -21.27 13.01
CA LEU A 160 20.64 -20.04 12.67
C LEU A 160 21.52 -18.79 12.80
N VAL A 161 22.44 -18.79 13.77
CA VAL A 161 23.39 -17.69 13.99
C VAL A 161 24.40 -17.67 12.85
N LYS A 162 24.91 -18.85 12.47
CA LYS A 162 25.84 -19.02 11.36
C LYS A 162 25.24 -18.56 10.02
N THR A 163 23.96 -18.86 9.76
CA THR A 163 23.26 -18.38 8.55
C THR A 163 23.08 -16.86 8.56
N LEU A 164 22.79 -16.24 9.71
CA LEU A 164 22.63 -14.78 9.80
C LEU A 164 23.95 -14.02 9.57
N GLU A 165 25.08 -14.57 10.04
CA GLU A 165 26.42 -14.03 9.76
C GLU A 165 26.82 -14.20 8.29
N LEU A 166 26.61 -15.40 7.73
CA LEU A 166 26.93 -15.70 6.33
C LEU A 166 26.02 -14.99 5.33
N THR A 167 24.80 -14.61 5.70
CA THR A 167 23.92 -13.81 4.83
C THR A 167 24.16 -12.32 4.97
N SER A 168 24.74 -11.89 6.09
CA SER A 168 25.33 -10.54 6.18
C SER A 168 26.58 -10.40 5.30
N HIS A 169 27.11 -11.51 4.72
CA HIS A 169 28.22 -11.57 3.76
C HIS A 169 27.93 -10.99 2.38
N SER A 170 26.70 -11.14 1.89
CA SER A 170 26.30 -10.62 0.58
C SER A 170 25.63 -9.23 0.66
N VAL A 171 25.37 -8.72 1.86
CA VAL A 171 24.41 -7.64 2.05
C VAL A 171 24.99 -6.56 2.98
N LEU A 172 25.50 -5.47 2.39
CA LEU A 172 26.09 -4.33 3.10
C LEU A 172 25.03 -3.62 3.98
N GLN A 173 25.28 -3.48 5.28
CA GLN A 173 24.28 -3.05 6.27
C GLN A 173 24.45 -1.61 6.80
N SER A 174 23.29 -1.02 7.12
CA SER A 174 23.09 0.33 7.69
C SER A 174 22.37 0.28 9.05
N ASN A 175 22.64 1.24 9.93
CA ASN A 175 22.18 1.19 11.32
C ASN A 175 20.68 1.54 11.50
N GLU A 176 20.01 1.02 12.53
CA GLU A 176 18.54 1.20 12.74
C GLU A 176 18.26 2.06 13.96
N THR A 177 17.82 3.29 13.73
CA THR A 177 16.93 4.01 14.63
C THR A 177 15.89 4.72 13.76
N ALA A 178 14.85 3.99 13.36
CA ALA A 178 13.64 4.58 12.79
C ALA A 178 12.48 4.25 13.76
N ARG A 179 11.97 5.30 14.41
CA ARG A 179 10.55 5.33 14.82
C ARG A 179 9.76 5.81 13.59
N LYS A 180 8.42 5.68 13.62
CA LYS A 180 7.55 6.38 12.68
C LYS A 180 7.95 7.87 12.60
N PRO A 181 7.64 8.59 11.51
CA PRO A 181 7.84 10.04 11.42
C PRO A 181 6.85 10.75 12.36
N ASP A 182 7.01 10.54 13.66
CA ASP A 182 6.54 11.49 14.65
C ASP A 182 7.69 12.49 14.80
N HIS A 183 7.40 13.78 14.67
CA HIS A 183 8.33 14.87 14.98
C HIS A 183 8.73 14.78 16.46
N VAL A 184 9.69 13.91 16.77
CA VAL A 184 10.41 13.99 18.04
C VAL A 184 11.28 15.23 17.93
N PRO A 185 11.17 16.20 18.85
CA PRO A 185 12.08 17.33 18.89
C PRO A 185 13.51 16.77 18.98
N ILE A 186 14.34 17.11 17.99
CA ILE A 186 15.75 16.73 18.01
C ILE A 186 16.37 17.43 19.23
N SER A 187 17.04 16.68 20.09
CA SER A 187 17.73 17.26 21.23
C SER A 187 18.95 18.06 20.76
N SER A 188 19.24 19.21 21.38
CA SER A 188 20.44 20.00 21.09
C SER A 188 21.76 19.21 21.22
N GLU A 189 21.72 18.07 21.91
CA GLU A 189 22.85 17.15 22.06
C GLU A 189 23.02 16.21 20.86
N ASP A 190 21.92 15.79 20.22
CA ASP A 190 21.97 15.00 18.99
C ASP A 190 22.52 15.82 17.82
N GLU A 191 22.22 17.13 17.80
CA GLU A 191 22.74 18.05 16.79
C GLU A 191 24.25 18.23 16.92
N ARG A 192 24.72 18.51 18.13
CA ARG A 192 26.16 18.63 18.44
C ARG A 192 26.92 17.35 18.10
N ASN A 193 26.35 16.20 18.44
CA ASN A 193 26.94 14.91 18.12
C ASN A 193 27.05 14.68 16.61
N ALA A 194 26.02 15.01 15.83
CA ALA A 194 26.07 14.85 14.38
C ALA A 194 27.10 15.77 13.72
N VAL A 195 27.19 17.04 14.15
CA VAL A 195 28.22 17.96 13.66
C VAL A 195 29.62 17.41 13.90
N PHE A 196 29.91 16.96 15.13
CA PHE A 196 31.19 16.37 15.48
C PHE A 196 31.52 15.12 14.64
N GLN A 197 30.52 14.27 14.41
CA GLN A 197 30.69 13.04 13.63
C GLN A 197 30.92 13.31 12.13
N LEU A 198 30.28 14.34 11.57
CA LEU A 198 30.49 14.76 10.19
C LEU A 198 31.85 15.43 10.01
N GLU A 199 32.25 16.31 10.93
CA GLU A 199 33.56 16.96 10.93
C GLU A 199 34.69 15.92 11.02
N LYS A 200 34.57 14.95 11.93
CA LYS A 200 35.52 13.83 12.02
C LYS A 200 35.61 13.03 10.72
N ALA A 201 34.48 12.75 10.08
CA ALA A 201 34.45 12.01 8.81
C ALA A 201 35.13 12.80 7.68
N ILE A 202 34.93 14.12 7.62
CA ILE A 202 35.62 14.99 6.64
C ILE A 202 37.12 15.00 6.89
N LEU A 203 37.55 15.24 8.14
CA LEU A 203 38.97 15.27 8.53
C LEU A 203 39.70 13.94 8.29
N SER A 204 38.98 12.82 8.41
CA SER A 204 39.52 11.47 8.19
C SER A 204 39.48 11.04 6.71
N ASN A 205 39.04 11.93 5.80
CA ASN A 205 38.80 11.62 4.38
C ASN A 205 37.81 10.46 4.15
N GLU A 206 36.80 10.38 5.01
CA GLU A 206 35.77 9.33 5.08
C GLU A 206 34.39 9.82 4.59
N ALA A 207 34.33 11.03 4.01
CA ALA A 207 33.11 11.65 3.47
C ALA A 207 33.28 12.02 1.98
N THR A 208 34.01 11.21 1.22
CA THR A 208 34.24 11.45 -0.22
C THR A 208 32.98 11.18 -1.06
N LYS A 209 32.94 11.62 -2.32
CA LYS A 209 31.80 11.40 -3.22
C LYS A 209 31.35 9.93 -3.31
N SER A 210 32.27 8.97 -3.21
CA SER A 210 31.95 7.53 -3.15
C SER A 210 31.37 7.07 -1.80
N ASP A 211 31.70 7.77 -0.71
CA ASP A 211 31.16 7.53 0.62
C ASP A 211 29.74 8.09 0.82
N LEU A 212 29.40 9.11 0.03
CA LEU A 212 28.08 9.75 -0.01
C LEU A 212 27.08 8.98 -0.88
N GLN A 213 27.41 7.75 -1.28
CA GLN A 213 26.52 6.83 -1.98
C GLN A 213 26.51 5.45 -1.33
N MET A 214 25.34 4.80 -1.34
CA MET A 214 25.11 3.43 -0.90
C MET A 214 24.43 2.60 -1.98
N ALA A 215 24.73 1.29 -2.01
CA ALA A 215 23.98 0.35 -2.82
C ALA A 215 22.61 0.09 -2.20
N VAL A 216 21.54 0.25 -2.99
CA VAL A 216 20.18 -0.10 -2.61
C VAL A 216 19.91 -1.53 -3.09
N LEU A 217 19.41 -2.37 -2.20
CA LEU A 217 19.06 -3.75 -2.54
C LEU A 217 17.56 -3.89 -2.68
N SER A 218 17.14 -4.48 -3.80
CA SER A 218 15.76 -4.89 -4.01
C SER A 218 15.56 -6.31 -3.51
N PHE A 219 14.47 -6.55 -2.80
CA PHE A 219 14.12 -7.90 -2.36
C PHE A 219 13.79 -8.78 -3.58
N GLU A 220 14.66 -9.74 -3.85
CA GLU A 220 14.44 -10.82 -4.82
C GLU A 220 14.34 -12.17 -4.10
N LYS A 221 13.21 -12.86 -4.30
CA LYS A 221 12.87 -14.14 -3.65
C LYS A 221 13.30 -15.35 -4.49
N ASP A 222 13.48 -15.17 -5.79
CA ASP A 222 13.70 -16.25 -6.75
C ASP A 222 15.17 -16.46 -7.14
N ASP A 223 16.09 -15.63 -6.64
CA ASP A 223 17.53 -15.87 -6.72
C ASP A 223 18.07 -16.41 -5.39
N ASP A 224 18.37 -17.70 -5.33
CA ASP A 224 18.86 -18.35 -4.11
C ASP A 224 20.31 -17.97 -3.74
N ARG A 225 21.04 -17.27 -4.62
CA ARG A 225 22.44 -16.88 -4.39
C ARG A 225 22.59 -15.56 -3.66
N ASN A 226 21.53 -14.75 -3.59
CA ASN A 226 21.58 -13.42 -3.00
C ASN A 226 21.53 -13.42 -1.45
N GLY A 227 21.11 -14.54 -0.83
CA GLY A 227 21.01 -14.68 0.62
C GLY A 227 19.81 -13.97 1.27
N HIS A 228 18.88 -13.38 0.50
CA HIS A 228 17.74 -12.63 1.03
C HIS A 228 16.78 -13.51 1.84
N ILE A 229 16.37 -14.65 1.27
CA ILE A 229 15.48 -15.60 1.96
C ILE A 229 16.19 -16.20 3.17
N ASP A 230 17.49 -16.45 3.07
CA ASP A 230 18.29 -17.02 4.16
C ASP A 230 18.38 -16.05 5.35
N PHE A 231 18.58 -14.75 5.08
CA PHE A 231 18.50 -13.71 6.10
C PHE A 231 17.13 -13.69 6.79
N ILE A 232 16.04 -13.66 6.01
CA ILE A 232 14.67 -13.59 6.55
C ILE A 232 14.35 -14.86 7.36
N THR A 233 14.76 -16.03 6.87
CA THR A 233 14.56 -17.32 7.55
C THR A 233 15.31 -17.35 8.89
N ALA A 234 16.59 -16.98 8.90
CA ALA A 234 17.38 -16.93 10.12
C ALA A 234 16.82 -15.92 11.14
N ALA A 235 16.53 -14.69 10.70
CA ALA A 235 16.02 -13.63 11.58
C ALA A 235 14.62 -13.94 12.14
N SER A 236 13.73 -14.51 11.31
CA SER A 236 12.38 -14.90 11.76
C SER A 236 12.44 -16.08 12.72
N ASN A 237 13.25 -17.10 12.45
CA ASN A 237 13.39 -18.26 13.33
C ASN A 237 14.07 -17.92 14.67
N LEU A 238 15.03 -17.00 14.69
CA LEU A 238 15.58 -16.47 15.95
C LEU A 238 14.50 -15.76 16.76
N ARG A 239 13.67 -14.94 16.11
CA ARG A 239 12.53 -14.29 16.79
C ARG A 239 11.48 -15.31 17.23
N ALA A 240 11.22 -16.34 16.44
CA ALA A 240 10.30 -17.41 16.79
C ALA A 240 10.79 -18.16 18.04
N LYS A 241 12.06 -18.56 18.09
CA LYS A 241 12.72 -19.14 19.27
C LYS A 241 12.58 -18.24 20.50
N MET A 242 12.79 -16.92 20.32
CA MET A 242 12.64 -15.93 21.40
C MET A 242 11.23 -15.92 22.01
N TYR A 243 10.17 -16.19 21.23
CA TYR A 243 8.78 -16.23 21.72
C TYR A 243 8.21 -17.65 21.86
N ASN A 244 9.07 -18.67 21.78
CA ASN A 244 8.66 -20.08 21.78
C ASN A 244 7.58 -20.40 20.71
N ILE A 245 7.79 -19.91 19.48
CA ILE A 245 6.97 -20.17 18.29
C ILE A 245 7.69 -21.21 17.44
N GLU A 246 6.95 -22.14 16.82
CA GLU A 246 7.55 -23.11 15.91
C GLU A 246 8.24 -22.41 14.72
N PRO A 247 9.52 -22.74 14.44
CA PRO A 247 10.25 -22.16 13.33
C PRO A 247 9.68 -22.64 11.98
N ALA A 248 9.95 -21.87 10.93
CA ALA A 248 9.65 -22.24 9.55
C ALA A 248 10.93 -22.67 8.83
N ASP A 249 10.78 -23.59 7.88
CA ASP A 249 11.83 -23.88 6.93
C ASP A 249 11.98 -22.75 5.89
N ARG A 250 13.00 -22.86 5.05
CA ARG A 250 13.30 -21.89 4.00
C ARG A 250 12.16 -21.76 2.99
N PHE A 251 11.50 -22.86 2.64
CA PHE A 251 10.41 -22.87 1.66
C PHE A 251 9.14 -22.18 2.16
N LYS A 252 8.70 -22.50 3.38
CA LYS A 252 7.58 -21.82 4.04
C LYS A 252 7.87 -20.35 4.23
N THR A 253 9.11 -20.00 4.62
CA THR A 253 9.55 -18.61 4.73
C THR A 253 9.51 -17.89 3.38
N LYS A 254 10.07 -18.49 2.31
CA LYS A 254 10.04 -17.93 0.95
C LYS A 254 8.60 -17.69 0.47
N ARG A 255 7.69 -18.65 0.72
CA ARG A 255 6.28 -18.53 0.36
C ARG A 255 5.61 -17.34 1.05
N ILE A 256 5.78 -17.23 2.37
CA ILE A 256 5.13 -16.18 3.18
C ILE A 256 5.78 -14.82 2.90
N ALA A 257 7.11 -14.73 3.04
CA ALA A 257 7.84 -13.49 2.83
C ALA A 257 7.63 -12.98 1.39
N GLY A 258 7.71 -13.86 0.40
CA GLY A 258 7.55 -13.51 -1.01
C GLY A 258 6.11 -13.28 -1.47
N LYS A 259 5.12 -13.38 -0.59
CA LYS A 259 3.68 -13.36 -0.91
C LYS A 259 3.35 -14.23 -2.12
N ILE A 260 3.91 -15.44 -2.16
CA ILE A 260 3.77 -16.34 -3.32
C ILE A 260 2.34 -16.88 -3.36
N ILE A 261 1.61 -16.53 -4.43
CA ILE A 261 0.30 -17.08 -4.72
C ILE A 261 0.50 -18.45 -5.36
N PRO A 262 0.03 -19.56 -4.73
CA PRO A 262 0.13 -20.87 -5.34
C PRO A 262 -0.62 -20.91 -6.68
N ALA A 263 -0.02 -21.54 -7.69
CA ALA A 263 -0.61 -21.71 -9.01
C ALA A 263 -0.24 -23.09 -9.57
N ILE A 264 -1.14 -23.67 -10.34
CA ILE A 264 -0.94 -24.95 -11.02
C ILE A 264 -1.63 -24.91 -12.39
N ALA A 265 -0.99 -25.49 -13.41
CA ALA A 265 -1.47 -25.42 -14.79
C ALA A 265 -2.87 -26.03 -14.98
N THR A 266 -3.23 -27.05 -14.19
CA THR A 266 -4.55 -27.71 -14.26
C THR A 266 -5.70 -26.75 -13.95
N SER A 267 -5.58 -25.96 -12.88
CA SER A 267 -6.58 -24.94 -12.54
C SER A 267 -6.62 -23.81 -13.55
N THR A 268 -5.47 -23.38 -14.07
CA THR A 268 -5.41 -22.37 -15.14
C THR A 268 -6.14 -22.85 -16.39
N ALA A 269 -5.87 -24.08 -16.85
CA ALA A 269 -6.52 -24.66 -18.01
C ALA A 269 -8.05 -24.81 -17.83
N ALA A 270 -8.49 -25.27 -16.65
CA ALA A 270 -9.91 -25.39 -16.33
C ALA A 270 -10.64 -24.03 -16.38
N VAL A 271 -10.07 -23.01 -15.73
CA VAL A 271 -10.63 -21.65 -15.73
C VAL A 271 -10.66 -21.08 -17.15
N SER A 272 -9.58 -21.21 -17.93
CA SER A 272 -9.53 -20.73 -19.32
C SER A 272 -10.59 -21.40 -20.21
N GLY A 273 -10.82 -22.71 -20.04
CA GLY A 273 -11.87 -23.43 -20.76
C GLY A 273 -13.27 -22.90 -20.44
N LEU A 274 -13.55 -22.66 -19.16
CA LEU A 274 -14.83 -22.10 -18.71
C LEU A 274 -15.06 -20.67 -19.24
N VAL A 275 -14.03 -19.83 -19.23
CA VAL A 275 -14.09 -18.48 -19.83
C VAL A 275 -14.40 -18.56 -21.33
N ALA A 276 -13.78 -19.48 -22.07
CA ALA A 276 -14.04 -19.65 -23.48
C ALA A 276 -15.50 -20.05 -23.77
N LEU A 277 -16.12 -20.86 -22.90
CA LEU A 277 -17.54 -21.22 -23.01
C LEU A 277 -18.46 -20.00 -22.83
N GLU A 278 -18.21 -19.15 -21.84
CA GLU A 278 -18.99 -17.91 -21.66
C GLU A 278 -18.75 -16.92 -22.80
N MET A 279 -17.52 -16.86 -23.34
CA MET A 279 -17.21 -16.01 -24.48
C MET A 279 -18.06 -16.35 -25.72
N ILE A 280 -18.29 -17.64 -25.99
CA ILE A 280 -19.19 -18.06 -27.08
C ILE A 280 -20.60 -17.49 -26.89
N LYS A 281 -21.13 -17.54 -25.65
CA LYS A 281 -22.46 -17.01 -25.33
C LYS A 281 -22.56 -15.50 -25.53
N VAL A 282 -21.53 -14.77 -25.08
CA VAL A 282 -21.45 -13.31 -25.26
C VAL A 282 -21.43 -12.97 -26.75
N THR A 283 -20.55 -13.62 -27.53
CA THR A 283 -20.45 -13.36 -28.99
C THR A 283 -21.70 -13.78 -29.76
N GLY A 284 -22.40 -14.82 -29.29
CA GLY A 284 -23.64 -15.30 -29.91
C GLY A 284 -24.89 -14.53 -29.50
N GLY A 285 -24.79 -13.53 -28.61
CA GLY A 285 -25.95 -12.75 -28.15
C GLY A 285 -26.98 -13.56 -27.37
N TYR A 286 -26.51 -14.52 -26.56
CA TYR A 286 -27.38 -15.40 -25.77
C TYR A 286 -28.15 -14.61 -24.68
N PRO A 287 -29.34 -15.09 -24.28
CA PRO A 287 -30.15 -14.45 -23.24
C PRO A 287 -29.47 -14.52 -21.87
N PHE A 288 -29.92 -13.66 -20.95
CA PHE A 288 -29.33 -13.50 -19.62
C PHE A 288 -29.20 -14.81 -18.84
N GLU A 289 -30.24 -15.65 -18.88
CA GLU A 289 -30.33 -16.89 -18.11
C GLU A 289 -29.30 -17.94 -18.54
N ALA A 290 -28.70 -17.77 -19.74
CA ALA A 290 -27.67 -18.65 -20.26
C ALA A 290 -26.29 -18.40 -19.62
N TYR A 291 -26.04 -17.20 -19.11
CA TYR A 291 -24.78 -16.85 -18.47
C TYR A 291 -24.67 -17.51 -17.10
N LYS A 292 -23.47 -18.05 -16.80
CA LYS A 292 -23.20 -18.68 -15.51
C LYS A 292 -21.84 -18.24 -14.99
N ASN A 293 -21.81 -17.80 -13.75
CA ASN A 293 -20.58 -17.71 -12.98
C ASN A 293 -20.20 -19.12 -12.52
N CYS A 294 -18.92 -19.39 -12.35
CA CYS A 294 -18.44 -20.70 -11.93
C CYS A 294 -17.43 -20.56 -10.80
N PHE A 295 -17.57 -21.39 -9.77
CA PHE A 295 -16.59 -21.56 -8.69
C PHE A 295 -16.11 -23.01 -8.70
N LEU A 296 -14.80 -23.22 -8.70
CA LEU A 296 -14.22 -24.56 -8.73
C LEU A 296 -13.15 -24.76 -7.67
N ASN A 297 -13.06 -25.98 -7.17
CA ASN A 297 -11.96 -26.46 -6.36
C ASN A 297 -11.60 -27.90 -6.76
N LEU A 298 -10.53 -28.03 -7.54
CA LEU A 298 -10.06 -29.31 -8.08
C LEU A 298 -9.47 -30.26 -7.02
N ALA A 299 -9.21 -29.77 -5.80
CA ALA A 299 -8.74 -30.63 -4.70
C ALA A 299 -9.87 -31.47 -4.08
N ILE A 300 -11.11 -30.94 -4.08
CA ILE A 300 -12.32 -31.62 -3.58
C ILE A 300 -13.27 -31.89 -4.76
N PRO A 301 -12.72 -32.12 -5.96
CA PRO A 301 -13.33 -31.94 -7.31
C PRO A 301 -14.75 -31.33 -7.37
N ILE A 302 -14.94 -30.13 -6.83
CA ILE A 302 -16.23 -29.42 -6.84
C ILE A 302 -16.20 -28.36 -7.93
N ILE A 303 -17.28 -28.30 -8.72
CA ILE A 303 -17.57 -27.25 -9.69
C ILE A 303 -19.01 -26.81 -9.43
N VAL A 304 -19.22 -25.54 -9.13
CA VAL A 304 -20.53 -24.95 -8.82
C VAL A 304 -20.78 -23.82 -9.80
N PHE A 305 -21.88 -23.91 -10.53
CA PHE A 305 -22.37 -22.83 -11.37
C PHE A 305 -23.40 -22.02 -10.59
N THR A 306 -23.30 -20.70 -10.68
CA THR A 306 -24.28 -19.77 -10.12
C THR A 306 -24.80 -18.86 -11.20
N GLU A 307 -26.03 -18.38 -11.04
CA GLU A 307 -26.56 -17.33 -11.89
C GLU A 307 -25.80 -16.03 -11.69
N THR A 308 -25.74 -15.22 -12.75
CA THR A 308 -25.20 -13.88 -12.70
C THR A 308 -26.17 -12.93 -12.01
N SER A 309 -25.63 -11.91 -11.34
CA SER A 309 -26.45 -10.83 -10.79
C SER A 309 -26.93 -9.90 -11.91
N GLU A 310 -28.24 -9.65 -12.00
CA GLU A 310 -28.79 -8.63 -12.90
C GLU A 310 -28.32 -7.24 -12.42
N VAL A 311 -28.03 -6.35 -13.36
CA VAL A 311 -27.66 -4.99 -13.02
C VAL A 311 -28.75 -4.28 -12.20
N ARG A 312 -28.35 -3.72 -11.06
CA ARG A 312 -29.24 -2.89 -10.24
C ARG A 312 -29.68 -1.63 -11.00
N LYS A 313 -30.99 -1.45 -11.13
CA LYS A 313 -31.63 -0.24 -11.68
C LYS A 313 -32.00 0.72 -10.55
N THR A 314 -31.37 1.89 -10.53
CA THR A 314 -31.71 2.97 -9.60
C THR A 314 -32.78 3.84 -10.25
N LYS A 315 -33.94 3.95 -9.60
CA LYS A 315 -35.03 4.83 -10.05
C LYS A 315 -34.72 6.26 -9.62
N ILE A 316 -34.92 7.21 -10.54
CA ILE A 316 -34.85 8.64 -10.26
C ILE A 316 -36.28 9.17 -10.07
N ARG A 317 -37.01 9.43 -11.17
CA ARG A 317 -38.42 9.90 -11.14
C ARG A 317 -39.11 9.68 -12.49
N ASN A 318 -40.45 9.67 -12.52
CA ASN A 318 -41.25 9.65 -13.77
C ASN A 318 -40.93 8.48 -14.71
N GLY A 319 -40.57 7.32 -14.13
CA GLY A 319 -40.15 6.14 -14.91
C GLY A 319 -38.70 6.19 -15.41
N ILE A 320 -37.96 7.27 -15.15
CA ILE A 320 -36.53 7.36 -15.44
C ILE A 320 -35.76 6.51 -14.42
N SER A 321 -34.95 5.61 -14.95
CA SER A 321 -34.01 4.82 -14.16
C SER A 321 -32.68 4.72 -14.88
N PHE A 322 -31.63 4.43 -14.13
CA PHE A 322 -30.31 4.21 -14.68
C PHE A 322 -29.60 3.08 -13.94
N THR A 323 -28.58 2.56 -14.58
CA THR A 323 -27.70 1.50 -14.13
C THR A 323 -26.26 2.00 -14.08
N ILE A 324 -25.35 1.19 -13.54
CA ILE A 324 -23.91 1.48 -13.55
C ILE A 324 -23.32 1.59 -14.97
N TRP A 325 -24.03 1.08 -15.98
CA TRP A 325 -23.59 1.11 -17.39
C TRP A 325 -24.05 2.35 -18.13
N ASP A 326 -25.04 3.06 -17.58
CA ASP A 326 -25.66 4.18 -18.27
C ASP A 326 -24.80 5.43 -18.15
N ARG A 327 -24.69 6.14 -19.28
CA ARG A 327 -24.02 7.42 -19.38
C ARG A 327 -24.84 8.34 -20.25
N TRP A 328 -25.20 9.50 -19.73
CA TRP A 328 -25.91 10.51 -20.50
C TRP A 328 -24.94 11.38 -21.27
N THR A 329 -25.39 11.98 -22.37
CA THR A 329 -24.55 12.79 -23.25
C THR A 329 -25.22 14.12 -23.53
N ILE A 330 -24.45 15.20 -23.35
CA ILE A 330 -24.85 16.56 -23.71
C ILE A 330 -23.75 17.15 -24.58
N HIS A 331 -24.14 17.74 -25.69
CA HIS A 331 -23.23 18.42 -26.61
C HIS A 331 -23.39 19.93 -26.41
N GLY A 332 -22.28 20.58 -26.09
CA GLY A 332 -22.21 22.02 -25.94
C GLY A 332 -21.69 22.72 -27.19
N LYS A 333 -21.52 24.04 -27.04
CA LYS A 333 -20.91 24.99 -27.98
C LYS A 333 -20.05 25.98 -27.19
N GLU A 334 -19.28 26.84 -27.87
CA GLU A 334 -18.32 27.74 -27.21
C GLU A 334 -18.93 28.63 -26.11
N ASP A 335 -20.11 29.19 -26.38
CA ASP A 335 -20.85 30.06 -25.44
C ASP A 335 -21.81 29.31 -24.52
N PHE A 336 -21.77 27.98 -24.50
CA PHE A 336 -22.72 27.16 -23.75
C PHE A 336 -22.53 27.35 -22.24
N THR A 337 -23.56 27.87 -21.58
CA THR A 337 -23.54 28.19 -20.15
C THR A 337 -23.92 26.99 -19.29
N LEU A 338 -23.65 27.10 -17.99
CA LEU A 338 -24.12 26.11 -17.02
C LEU A 338 -25.65 26.03 -16.99
N LEU A 339 -26.36 27.16 -17.19
CA LEU A 339 -27.81 27.15 -17.30
C LEU A 339 -28.26 26.41 -18.57
N ASP A 340 -27.58 26.61 -19.70
CA ASP A 340 -27.87 25.86 -20.93
C ASP A 340 -27.64 24.36 -20.75
N PHE A 341 -26.62 23.96 -19.98
CA PHE A 341 -26.39 22.56 -19.63
C PHE A 341 -27.55 21.97 -18.82
N ILE A 342 -28.01 22.66 -17.77
CA ILE A 342 -29.13 22.23 -16.94
C ILE A 342 -30.40 22.10 -17.79
N ASN A 343 -30.68 23.09 -18.63
CA ASN A 343 -31.82 23.09 -19.54
C ASN A 343 -31.72 21.96 -20.57
N ALA A 344 -30.55 21.72 -21.15
CA ALA A 344 -30.35 20.65 -22.13
C ALA A 344 -30.56 19.26 -21.51
N VAL A 345 -30.16 19.05 -20.26
CA VAL A 345 -30.47 17.80 -19.53
C VAL A 345 -31.98 17.68 -19.29
N LYS A 346 -32.64 18.77 -18.87
CA LYS A 346 -34.08 18.81 -18.66
C LYS A 346 -34.88 18.53 -19.94
N GLU A 347 -34.49 19.13 -21.05
CA GLU A 347 -35.13 18.95 -22.36
C GLU A 347 -34.91 17.54 -22.91
N LYS A 348 -33.67 17.02 -22.83
CA LYS A 348 -33.32 15.72 -23.42
C LYS A 348 -33.78 14.52 -22.57
N TYR A 349 -33.71 14.64 -21.25
CA TYR A 349 -33.96 13.53 -20.31
C TYR A 349 -35.18 13.76 -19.41
N GLY A 350 -35.87 14.90 -19.50
CA GLY A 350 -37.12 15.16 -18.79
C GLY A 350 -36.96 15.46 -17.30
N ILE A 351 -35.74 15.69 -16.82
CA ILE A 351 -35.46 15.95 -15.41
C ILE A 351 -34.39 17.04 -15.24
N GLU A 352 -34.62 17.94 -14.30
CA GLU A 352 -33.75 19.09 -14.05
C GLU A 352 -32.67 18.77 -13.01
N PRO A 353 -31.37 18.90 -13.35
CA PRO A 353 -30.26 18.80 -12.40
C PRO A 353 -30.38 19.77 -11.22
N THR A 354 -30.21 19.29 -9.99
CA THR A 354 -30.05 20.15 -8.80
C THR A 354 -28.60 20.48 -8.52
N MET A 355 -27.70 19.51 -8.70
CA MET A 355 -26.26 19.67 -8.44
C MET A 355 -25.43 19.17 -9.61
N VAL A 356 -24.32 19.87 -9.89
CA VAL A 356 -23.37 19.50 -10.95
C VAL A 356 -21.94 19.59 -10.42
N VAL A 357 -21.21 18.47 -10.46
CA VAL A 357 -19.86 18.33 -9.89
C VAL A 357 -18.92 17.67 -10.90
N GLN A 358 -17.66 18.12 -10.91
CA GLN A 358 -16.57 17.52 -11.69
C GLN A 358 -15.49 17.00 -10.73
N GLY A 359 -15.50 15.70 -10.43
CA GLY A 359 -14.61 15.12 -9.42
C GLY A 359 -14.84 15.76 -8.05
N VAL A 360 -13.86 16.49 -7.53
CA VAL A 360 -13.98 17.25 -6.26
C VAL A 360 -14.46 18.70 -6.46
N LYS A 361 -14.60 19.16 -7.70
CA LYS A 361 -14.91 20.55 -8.04
C LYS A 361 -16.42 20.74 -8.19
N MET A 362 -17.02 21.45 -7.25
CA MET A 362 -18.45 21.79 -7.27
C MET A 362 -18.71 22.91 -8.29
N LEU A 363 -19.27 22.57 -9.45
CA LEU A 363 -19.60 23.56 -10.48
C LEU A 363 -20.87 24.34 -10.07
N TYR A 364 -21.90 23.60 -9.66
CA TYR A 364 -23.19 24.13 -9.21
C TYR A 364 -23.75 23.36 -8.03
N VAL A 365 -24.11 24.09 -6.97
CA VAL A 365 -24.76 23.58 -5.75
C VAL A 365 -25.62 24.74 -5.23
N PRO A 366 -26.96 24.65 -5.20
CA PRO A 366 -27.84 25.78 -4.92
C PRO A 366 -27.58 26.43 -3.55
N VAL A 367 -27.23 25.63 -2.54
CA VAL A 367 -26.97 26.06 -1.15
C VAL A 367 -25.66 26.84 -1.01
N MET A 368 -24.72 26.72 -1.97
CA MET A 368 -23.42 27.36 -1.87
C MET A 368 -23.46 28.84 -2.29
N PRO A 369 -22.96 29.78 -1.45
CA PRO A 369 -22.93 31.20 -1.78
C PRO A 369 -22.22 31.47 -3.11
N GLY A 370 -22.87 32.26 -3.97
CA GLY A 370 -22.31 32.67 -5.27
C GLY A 370 -22.44 31.64 -6.39
N HIS A 371 -22.90 30.40 -6.13
CA HIS A 371 -23.13 29.41 -7.18
C HIS A 371 -24.30 29.80 -8.11
N ALA A 372 -25.30 30.52 -7.61
CA ALA A 372 -26.37 31.09 -8.44
C ALA A 372 -25.83 32.02 -9.55
N LYS A 373 -24.75 32.79 -9.28
CA LYS A 373 -24.12 33.65 -10.28
C LYS A 373 -23.35 32.85 -11.35
N ARG A 374 -22.99 31.59 -11.06
CA ARG A 374 -22.26 30.71 -11.99
C ARG A 374 -23.14 30.15 -13.11
N LEU A 375 -24.47 30.16 -12.95
CA LEU A 375 -25.42 29.72 -13.98
C LEU A 375 -25.19 30.44 -15.32
N LYS A 376 -24.79 31.72 -15.27
CA LYS A 376 -24.50 32.55 -16.45
C LYS A 376 -23.07 32.38 -17.01
N LEU A 377 -22.20 31.63 -16.33
CA LEU A 377 -20.84 31.41 -16.78
C LEU A 377 -20.80 30.24 -17.78
N THR A 378 -19.91 30.34 -18.76
CA THR A 378 -19.71 29.28 -19.75
C THR A 378 -19.13 28.01 -19.10
N MET A 379 -19.54 26.86 -19.61
CA MET A 379 -19.01 25.56 -19.19
C MET A 379 -17.50 25.50 -19.37
N HIS A 380 -16.95 26.13 -20.41
CA HIS A 380 -15.50 26.21 -20.64
C HIS A 380 -14.77 26.93 -19.49
N LYS A 381 -15.31 28.06 -19.01
CA LYS A 381 -14.73 28.81 -17.88
C LYS A 381 -14.87 28.07 -16.55
N LEU A 382 -15.97 27.35 -16.36
CA LEU A 382 -16.24 26.60 -15.14
C LEU A 382 -15.42 25.32 -15.06
N VAL A 383 -15.39 24.52 -16.13
CA VAL A 383 -14.67 23.24 -16.18
C VAL A 383 -13.16 23.46 -16.31
N LYS A 384 -12.73 24.43 -17.12
CA LYS A 384 -11.33 24.69 -17.50
C LYS A 384 -10.65 23.44 -18.08
N PRO A 385 -11.14 22.92 -19.22
CA PRO A 385 -10.54 21.75 -19.86
C PRO A 385 -9.14 22.06 -20.38
N SER A 386 -8.26 21.04 -20.38
CA SER A 386 -6.99 21.08 -21.11
C SER A 386 -7.26 21.07 -22.61
N ALA A 387 -6.37 21.68 -23.41
CA ALA A 387 -6.55 21.84 -24.86
C ALA A 387 -6.85 20.53 -25.63
N GLU A 388 -6.41 19.39 -25.13
CA GLU A 388 -6.60 18.07 -25.77
C GLU A 388 -7.91 17.37 -25.39
N LYS A 389 -8.68 17.85 -24.40
CA LYS A 389 -9.87 17.16 -23.92
C LYS A 389 -11.12 17.57 -24.70
N LYS A 390 -11.72 16.61 -25.42
CA LYS A 390 -12.99 16.76 -26.16
C LYS A 390 -14.25 16.74 -25.28
N TYR A 391 -14.19 16.08 -24.12
CA TYR A 391 -15.31 15.97 -23.21
C TYR A 391 -14.88 15.93 -21.75
N VAL A 392 -15.86 16.07 -20.85
CA VAL A 392 -15.74 15.84 -19.41
C VAL A 392 -16.92 15.02 -18.92
N ASP A 393 -16.68 14.10 -18.00
CA ASP A 393 -17.75 13.39 -17.28
C ASP A 393 -18.11 14.17 -16.01
N LEU A 394 -19.40 14.49 -15.86
CA LEU A 394 -19.95 15.26 -14.75
C LEU A 394 -20.84 14.35 -13.90
N THR A 395 -20.73 14.49 -12.59
CA THR A 395 -21.66 13.88 -11.64
C THR A 395 -22.81 14.85 -11.43
N VAL A 396 -24.02 14.37 -11.69
CA VAL A 396 -25.24 15.15 -11.60
C VAL A 396 -26.18 14.49 -10.59
N SER A 397 -26.77 15.32 -9.73
CA SER A 397 -27.81 14.89 -8.79
C SER A 397 -29.12 15.61 -9.08
N PHE A 398 -30.21 15.03 -8.60
CA PHE A 398 -31.58 15.49 -8.83
C PHE A 398 -32.33 15.67 -7.51
N ALA A 399 -33.37 16.50 -7.52
CA ALA A 399 -34.16 16.77 -6.32
C ALA A 399 -34.80 15.49 -5.76
N PRO A 400 -34.89 15.34 -4.43
CA PRO A 400 -35.62 14.24 -3.79
C PRO A 400 -37.12 14.30 -4.07
N ASP A 401 -37.81 13.17 -3.89
CA ASP A 401 -39.28 13.06 -4.01
C ASP A 401 -40.03 13.75 -2.87
N THR A 402 -39.41 13.87 -1.69
CA THR A 402 -39.96 14.55 -0.53
C THR A 402 -39.01 15.66 -0.06
N ASP A 403 -39.56 16.82 0.30
CA ASP A 403 -38.78 17.90 0.90
C ASP A 403 -38.15 17.44 2.23
N GLY A 404 -36.82 17.39 2.28
CA GLY A 404 -36.04 16.96 3.46
C GLY A 404 -35.20 15.70 3.27
N ASP A 405 -35.40 14.96 2.17
CA ASP A 405 -34.57 13.78 1.83
C ASP A 405 -33.27 14.18 1.10
N GLU A 406 -32.33 13.24 0.99
CA GLU A 406 -31.08 13.43 0.23
C GLU A 406 -31.33 13.51 -1.29
N ASP A 407 -30.52 14.31 -2.00
CA ASP A 407 -30.57 14.40 -3.45
C ASP A 407 -30.40 13.01 -4.11
N LEU A 408 -31.21 12.73 -5.13
CA LEU A 408 -31.16 11.48 -5.87
C LEU A 408 -29.93 11.46 -6.79
N PRO A 409 -29.14 10.36 -6.81
CA PRO A 409 -28.01 10.25 -7.71
C PRO A 409 -28.47 10.09 -9.15
N GLY A 410 -27.71 10.64 -10.09
CA GLY A 410 -27.88 10.44 -11.53
C GLY A 410 -26.80 9.59 -12.18
N PRO A 411 -27.02 9.11 -13.42
CA PRO A 411 -25.94 8.56 -14.22
C PRO A 411 -24.92 9.68 -14.53
N PRO A 412 -23.64 9.34 -14.72
CA PRO A 412 -22.66 10.31 -15.18
C PRO A 412 -23.10 10.96 -16.50
N VAL A 413 -22.98 12.28 -16.58
CA VAL A 413 -23.31 13.06 -17.78
C VAL A 413 -22.01 13.47 -18.48
N ARG A 414 -21.76 12.89 -19.64
CA ARG A 414 -20.67 13.28 -20.52
C ARG A 414 -21.02 14.55 -21.27
N TYR A 415 -20.33 15.62 -20.95
CA TYR A 415 -20.43 16.90 -21.63
C TYR A 415 -19.32 17.03 -22.67
N TYR A 416 -19.68 17.13 -23.95
CA TYR A 416 -18.76 17.42 -25.05
C TYR A 416 -18.63 18.94 -25.24
N PHE A 417 -17.39 19.45 -25.31
CA PHE A 417 -17.14 20.89 -25.44
C PHE A 417 -17.47 21.43 -26.83
N THR A 418 -17.37 20.57 -27.85
CA THR A 418 -17.71 20.86 -29.24
C THR A 418 -18.74 19.86 -29.73
N HIS A 419 -19.61 20.31 -30.62
CA HIS A 419 -20.42 19.43 -31.44
C HIS A 419 -19.53 18.95 -32.60
N ASP A 420 -18.76 17.89 -32.39
CA ASP A 420 -18.13 17.20 -33.51
C ASP A 420 -19.28 16.58 -34.32
N THR A 421 -19.60 17.16 -35.48
CA THR A 421 -20.35 16.48 -36.53
C THR A 421 -19.40 15.52 -37.22
N ASP A 422 -19.41 14.27 -36.79
CA ASP A 422 -18.97 13.11 -37.59
C ASP A 422 -19.85 11.90 -37.25
#